data_AF-A0A2M8SWB2-F1
#
_entry.id   AF-A0A2M8SWB2-F1
#
_cell.length_a   1.000
_cell.length_b   1.000
_cell.length_c   1.000
_cell.angle_alpha   90.00
_cell.angle_beta   90.00
_cell.angle_gamma   90.00
#
_symmetry.space_group_name_H-M   'P 1'
#
loop_
_entity.id
_entity.type
_entity.pdbx_description
1 polymer ?
#
loop_
_entity_poly.entity_id
_entity_poly.type
_entity_poly.pdbx_seq_one_letter_code
_entity_poly.pdbx_strand_id
1 'polypeptide(L)' 'MAKAVKVAFSERAEDQQRLRQVGGSIVFTKNGKAQFSFPSMDHYREWQRLGTEAYKRKVGLI' A
#
# COMPACT_ATOMS: atom_id res chain seq x y z
N MET A 1 18.74 -9.24 4.60
CA MET A 1 18.22 -8.19 3.69
C MET A 1 16.70 -8.27 3.69
N ALA A 2 16.01 -7.16 3.97
CA ALA A 2 14.55 -7.14 3.88
C ALA A 2 14.14 -7.25 2.41
N LYS A 3 13.26 -8.20 2.08
CA LYS A 3 12.77 -8.37 0.71
C LYS A 3 11.69 -7.34 0.42
N ALA A 4 11.88 -6.58 -0.65
CA ALA A 4 10.85 -5.66 -1.12
C ALA A 4 9.59 -6.44 -1.55
N VAL A 5 8.42 -5.95 -1.15
CA VAL A 5 7.12 -6.54 -1.51
C VAL A 5 6.50 -5.70 -2.61
N LYS A 6 6.02 -6.35 -3.67
CA LYS A 6 5.33 -5.67 -4.78
C LYS A 6 3.91 -6.18 -4.90
N VAL A 7 2.95 -5.27 -5.04
CA VAL A 7 1.53 -5.61 -5.20
C VAL A 7 0.91 -4.79 -6.32
N ALA A 8 -0.30 -5.19 -6.72
CA ALA A 8 -1.07 -4.45 -7.71
C ALA A 8 -1.28 -2.99 -7.28
N PHE A 9 -1.19 -2.08 -8.24
CA PHE A 9 -1.47 -0.67 -8.03
C PHE A 9 -2.96 -0.45 -7.75
N SER A 10 -3.25 0.50 -6.84
CA SER A 10 -4.61 0.99 -6.58
C SER A 10 -4.74 2.45 -7.04
N GLU A 11 -5.80 2.73 -7.80
CA GLU A 11 -6.15 4.07 -8.25
C GLU A 11 -6.79 4.93 -7.13
N ARG A 12 -7.15 4.32 -6.00
CA ARG A 12 -7.77 5.05 -4.88
C ARG A 12 -6.76 6.01 -4.25
N ALA A 13 -7.10 7.29 -4.20
CA ALA A 13 -6.25 8.32 -3.61
C ALA A 13 -5.85 7.98 -2.15
N GLU A 14 -6.76 7.41 -1.37
CA GLU A 14 -6.49 6.98 0.01
C GLU A 14 -5.40 5.88 0.09
N ASP A 15 -5.41 4.92 -0.83
CA ASP A 15 -4.41 3.84 -0.88
C ASP A 15 -3.03 4.39 -1.23
N GLN A 16 -2.98 5.37 -2.15
CA GLN A 16 -1.74 6.06 -2.53
C GLN A 16 -1.20 6.93 -1.39
N GLN A 17 -2.08 7.61 -0.64
CA GLN A 17 -1.68 8.36 0.54
C GLN A 17 -1.09 7.44 1.62
N ARG A 18 -1.76 6.32 1.91
CA ARG A 18 -1.26 5.30 2.84
C ARG A 18 0.07 4.71 2.39
N LEU A 19 0.25 4.47 1.08
CA LEU A 19 1.51 3.97 0.54
C LEU A 19 2.67 4.91 0.89
N ARG A 20 2.47 6.23 0.72
CA ARG A 20 3.48 7.24 1.08
C ARG A 20 3.76 7.27 2.59
N GLN A 21 2.73 7.08 3.43
CA GLN A 21 2.88 7.06 4.88
C GLN A 21 3.78 5.92 5.37
N VAL A 22 3.73 4.76 4.71
CA VAL A 22 4.57 3.60 5.05
C VAL A 22 5.88 3.56 4.26
N GLY A 23 6.33 4.69 3.69
CA GLY A 23 7.58 4.74 2.91
C GLY A 23 7.59 3.85 1.66
N GLY A 24 6.41 3.47 1.16
CA GLY A 24 6.25 2.75 -0.10
C GLY A 24 6.38 3.68 -1.30
N SER A 25 6.66 3.10 -2.46
CA SER A 25 6.82 3.82 -3.72
C SER A 25 6.00 3.17 -4.84
N ILE A 26 5.69 3.95 -5.87
CA ILE A 26 5.08 3.44 -7.09
C ILE A 26 6.22 3.10 -8.05
N VAL A 27 6.24 1.87 -8.54
CA VAL A 27 7.20 1.39 -9.53
C VAL A 27 6.47 0.90 -10.77
N PHE A 28 7.10 1.04 -11.92
CA PHE A 28 6.55 0.52 -13.18
C PHE A 28 7.24 -0.79 -13.54
N THR A 29 6.44 -1.78 -13.91
CA THR A 29 6.96 -3.02 -14.51
C THR A 29 7.49 -2.74 -15.92
N LYS A 30 8.28 -3.69 -16.46
CA LYS A 30 8.78 -3.61 -17.84
C LYS A 30 7.66 -3.46 -18.89
N ASN A 31 6.45 -3.89 -18.56
CA ASN A 31 5.28 -3.83 -19.43
C ASN A 31 4.43 -2.57 -19.18
N GLY A 32 4.97 -1.57 -18.46
CA GLY A 32 4.30 -0.30 -18.18
C GLY A 32 3.24 -0.36 -17.07
N LYS A 33 2.96 -1.51 -16.48
CA LYS A 33 1.98 -1.61 -15.38
C LYS A 33 2.56 -1.03 -14.09
N ALA A 34 1.86 -0.08 -13.48
CA ALA A 34 2.18 0.44 -12.16
C ALA A 34 1.99 -0.64 -11.09
N GLN A 35 2.85 -0.62 -10.08
CA GLN A 35 2.80 -1.46 -8.90
C GLN A 35 3.17 -0.65 -7.68
N PHE A 36 2.59 -1.00 -6.53
CA PHE A 36 3.08 -0.52 -5.26
C PHE A 36 4.27 -1.38 -4.83
N SER A 37 5.33 -0.74 -4.36
CA SER A 37 6.54 -1.36 -3.87
C SER A 37 6.76 -0.94 -2.42
N PHE A 38 6.91 -1.91 -1.53
CA PHE A 38 7.17 -1.71 -0.12
C PHE A 38 8.62 -2.11 0.20
N PRO A 39 9.32 -1.36 1.06
CA PRO A 39 10.70 -1.68 1.46
C PRO A 39 10.85 -3.04 2.17
N SER A 40 9.82 -3.45 2.91
CA SER A 40 9.78 -4.73 3.63
C SER A 40 8.35 -5.24 3.82
N MET A 41 8.23 -6.48 4.32
CA MET A 41 6.94 -7.05 4.72
C MET A 41 6.25 -6.25 5.82
N ASP A 42 7.00 -5.61 6.73
CA ASP A 42 6.41 -4.83 7.83
C ASP A 42 5.68 -3.59 7.31
N HIS A 43 6.26 -2.89 6.33
CA HIS A 43 5.61 -1.75 5.68
C HIS A 43 4.34 -2.16 4.92
N TYR A 44 4.36 -3.34 4.29
CA TYR A 44 3.16 -3.88 3.64
C TYR A 44 2.06 -4.18 4.65
N ARG A 45 2.40 -4.81 5.78
CA ARG A 45 1.44 -5.10 6.86
C ARG A 45 0.85 -3.83 7.46
N GLU A 46 1.68 -2.82 7.69
CA GLU A 46 1.22 -1.53 8.19
C GLU A 46 0.26 -0.85 7.20
N TRP A 47 0.56 -0.90 5.91
CA TRP A 47 -0.33 -0.39 4.87
C TRP A 47 -1.70 -1.10 4.87
N GLN A 48 -1.71 -2.43 5.01
CA GLN A 48 -2.95 -3.21 5.12
C GLN A 48 -3.74 -2.88 6.40
N ARG A 49 -3.03 -2.67 7.52
CA ARG A 49 -3.64 -2.28 8.80
C ARG A 49 -4.33 -0.93 8.67
N LEU A 50 -3.63 0.07 8.13
CA LEU A 50 -4.18 1.41 7.90
C LEU A 50 -5.39 1.38 6.95
N GLY A 51 -5.35 0.53 5.92
CA GLY A 51 -6.49 0.31 5.02
C GLY A 51 -7.70 -0.28 5.74
N THR A 52 -7.47 -1.25 6.63
CA THR A 52 -8.52 -1.91 7.41
C THR A 52 -9.12 -0.95 8.45
N GLU A 53 -8.31 -0.16 9.14
CA GLU A 53 -8.78 0.86 10.09
C GLU A 53 -9.58 1.95 9.38
N ALA A 54 -9.12 2.41 8.21
CA ALA A 54 -9.85 3.37 7.39
C ALA A 54 -11.20 2.80 6.92
N TYR A 55 -11.23 1.53 6.50
CA TYR A 55 -12.47 0.86 6.11
C TYR A 55 -13.45 0.77 7.28
N LYS A 56 -13.02 0.31 8.46
CA LYS A 56 -13.86 0.23 9.68
C LYS A 56 -14.48 1.58 10.05
N ARG A 57 -13.69 2.65 10.01
CA ARG A 57 -14.19 4.02 10.23
C ARG A 57 -15.25 4.43 9.21
N LYS A 58 -15.04 4.08 7.93
CA LYS A 58 -15.97 4.42 6.84
C LYS A 58 -17.30 3.68 6.94
N VAL A 59 -17.30 2.41 7.35
CA VAL A 59 -18.51 1.59 7.45
C VAL A 59 -19.18 1.64 8.83
N GLY A 60 -18.67 2.46 9.76
CA GLY A 60 -19.25 2.60 11.10
C GLY A 60 -19.15 1.33 11.94
N LEU A 61 -18.17 0.45 11.68
CA LEU A 61 -17.89 -0.75 12.50
C LEU A 61 -17.12 -0.38 13.79
N ILE A 62 -17.46 0.74 14.42
CA ILE A 62 -16.87 1.22 15.68
C ILE A 62 -17.87 1.01 16.80
#